data_AF-A0A437SUC6-F1
#
_entry.id   AF-A0A437SUC6-F1
#
_cell.length_a   1.000
_cell.length_b   1.000
_cell.length_c   1.000
_cell.angle_alpha   90.00
_cell.angle_beta   90.00
_cell.angle_gamma   90.00
#
_symmetry.space_group_name_H-M   'P 1'
#
loop_
_entity.id
_entity.type
_entity.pdbx_description
1 polymer ?
#
loop_
_entity_poly.entity_id
_entity_poly.type
_entity_poly.pdbx_seq_one_letter_code
_entity_poly.pdbx_strand_id
1 'polypeptide(L)'
;MNLVVEKDDAVTSGEVENPDEEQMELSLRPQSLDQYLGQERVKREMAVYIKAAKQRDEALDHVLLYGPPGLGKTTLAFVIANELGVHLKSTSGPAIEKAGDLVALLSDLDPGDVLFIDEIHRLPKPIEEVLYSAMEDYYVDIVIGEGETTHAVHVPLPPFTLIGATTLAGQLSAPLRDRFGIVEHMQYYTIDELEQIIQRSSEVFHTSIAPEAALELARRSRGTPRVANRLLRRVRDFAEVKGESTISLETTTHALKQLQVDDEGLDLTDRKLLRTMIEGYSGGPVGIRTLAANIGEDVETIESLYEPYLLQHGFILLTPRGRVATEKAYLQLGLPIPHQD
;
A
#
# COMPACT_ATOMS: atom_id res chain seq x y z
N MET A 1 -40.90 -14.09 -22.28
CA MET A 1 -40.79 -13.88 -20.83
C MET A 1 -39.32 -14.11 -20.51
N ASN A 2 -38.50 -13.08 -20.73
CA ASN A 2 -37.04 -13.18 -20.64
C ASN A 2 -36.65 -12.86 -19.21
N LEU A 3 -36.11 -13.86 -18.51
CA LEU A 3 -35.46 -13.72 -17.22
C LEU A 3 -34.13 -13.00 -17.44
N VAL A 4 -34.09 -11.75 -16.99
CA VAL A 4 -32.84 -11.00 -16.80
C VAL A 4 -32.18 -11.60 -15.56
N VAL A 5 -31.01 -12.21 -15.75
CA VAL A 5 -30.12 -12.60 -14.66
C VAL A 5 -29.36 -11.34 -14.26
N GLU A 6 -29.68 -10.79 -13.09
CA GLU A 6 -28.89 -9.74 -12.45
C GLU A 6 -27.48 -10.30 -12.19
N LYS A 7 -26.47 -9.58 -12.68
CA LYS A 7 -25.07 -9.80 -12.32
C LYS A 7 -24.86 -9.15 -10.95
N ASP A 8 -24.46 -9.95 -9.98
CA ASP A 8 -23.91 -9.47 -8.72
C ASP A 8 -22.59 -8.74 -9.01
N ASP A 9 -22.58 -7.42 -8.77
CA ASP A 9 -21.38 -6.59 -8.78
C ASP A 9 -20.52 -6.95 -7.56
N ALA A 10 -19.53 -7.80 -7.80
CA ALA A 10 -18.44 -8.04 -6.87
C ALA A 10 -17.55 -6.78 -6.81
N VAL A 11 -17.71 -6.03 -5.73
CA VAL A 11 -16.92 -4.84 -5.36
C VAL A 11 -15.52 -5.27 -4.89
N THR A 12 -14.71 -5.82 -5.80
CA THR A 12 -13.30 -6.18 -5.52
C THR A 12 -12.46 -6.10 -6.79
N SER A 13 -12.01 -4.90 -7.12
CA SER A 13 -10.76 -4.67 -7.88
C SER A 13 -10.27 -3.27 -7.56
N GLY A 14 -8.97 -3.14 -7.29
CA GLY A 14 -8.34 -1.97 -6.69
C GLY A 14 -8.17 -0.76 -7.61
N GLU A 15 -9.16 -0.46 -8.45
CA GLU A 15 -9.22 0.81 -9.16
C GLU A 15 -10.38 1.63 -8.58
N VAL A 16 -10.04 2.79 -8.03
CA VAL A 16 -11.02 3.78 -7.59
C VAL A 16 -11.60 4.39 -8.88
N GLU A 17 -12.71 3.83 -9.38
CA GLU A 17 -13.33 4.28 -10.64
C GLU A 17 -13.99 5.67 -10.54
N ASN A 18 -13.98 6.32 -9.37
CA ASN A 18 -14.69 7.58 -9.14
C ASN A 18 -13.74 8.76 -8.83
N PRO A 19 -13.65 9.79 -9.69
CA PRO A 19 -12.81 10.99 -9.48
C PRO A 19 -13.08 11.74 -8.17
N ASP A 20 -14.34 11.74 -7.70
CA ASP A 20 -14.71 12.37 -6.44
C ASP A 20 -14.12 11.61 -5.23
N GLU A 21 -13.98 10.29 -5.35
CA GLU A 21 -13.38 9.45 -4.33
C GLU A 21 -11.87 9.65 -4.21
N GLU A 22 -11.18 9.89 -5.33
CA GLU A 22 -9.76 10.22 -5.37
C GLU A 22 -9.46 11.59 -4.73
N GLN A 23 -10.30 12.60 -5.02
CA GLN A 23 -10.18 13.92 -4.37
C GLN A 23 -10.42 13.86 -2.86
N MET A 24 -11.40 13.08 -2.42
CA MET A 24 -11.63 12.84 -0.99
C MET A 24 -10.50 12.04 -0.34
N GLU A 25 -9.86 11.11 -1.05
CA GLU A 25 -8.68 10.43 -0.53
C GLU A 25 -7.49 11.37 -0.36
N LEU A 26 -7.31 12.33 -1.28
CA LEU A 26 -6.26 13.34 -1.17
C LEU A 26 -6.45 14.25 0.04
N SER A 27 -7.69 14.62 0.39
CA SER A 27 -7.97 15.46 1.56
C SER A 27 -7.72 14.74 2.91
N LEU A 28 -7.77 13.41 2.93
CA LEU A 28 -7.43 12.61 4.11
C LEU A 28 -5.92 12.51 4.34
N ARG A 29 -5.09 12.78 3.31
CA ARG A 29 -3.64 12.62 3.42
C ARG A 29 -3.06 13.71 4.33
N PRO A 30 -2.32 13.35 5.40
CA PRO A 30 -1.55 14.32 6.16
C PRO A 30 -0.60 15.11 5.26
N GLN A 31 -0.44 16.39 5.59
CA GLN A 31 0.43 17.31 4.86
C GLN A 31 1.80 17.44 5.54
N SER A 32 1.90 17.26 6.86
CA SER A 32 3.15 17.36 7.62
C SER A 32 3.42 16.11 8.45
N LEU A 33 4.66 15.96 8.94
CA LEU A 33 5.03 14.85 9.82
C LEU A 33 4.24 14.86 11.12
N ASP A 34 3.94 16.05 11.65
CA ASP A 34 3.12 16.21 12.87
C ASP A 34 1.68 15.73 12.67
N GLN A 35 1.14 15.87 11.46
CA GLN A 35 -0.17 15.33 11.12
C GLN A 35 -0.11 13.84 10.81
N TYR A 36 1.05 13.26 10.51
CA TYR A 36 1.16 11.85 10.19
C TYR A 36 1.00 11.03 11.47
N LEU A 37 -0.19 10.45 11.68
CA LEU A 37 -0.47 9.65 12.88
C LEU A 37 0.27 8.31 12.78
N GLY A 38 0.78 7.82 13.91
CA GLY A 38 1.56 6.58 14.03
C GLY A 38 2.93 6.61 13.35
N GLN A 39 3.56 5.44 13.20
CA GLN A 39 4.93 5.29 12.62
C GLN A 39 6.00 6.13 13.35
N GLU A 40 5.92 6.23 14.68
CA GLU A 40 6.76 7.13 15.48
C GLU A 40 8.28 6.95 15.30
N ARG A 41 8.75 5.74 14.99
CA ARG A 41 10.16 5.50 14.67
C ARG A 41 10.54 6.20 13.37
N VAL A 42 9.84 5.88 12.28
CA VAL A 42 10.09 6.43 10.94
C VAL A 42 9.97 7.96 10.95
N LYS A 43 8.93 8.52 11.59
CA LYS A 43 8.77 9.99 11.68
C LYS A 43 9.93 10.68 12.36
N ARG A 44 10.42 10.12 13.48
CA ARG A 44 11.55 10.71 14.24
C ARG A 44 12.84 10.68 13.43
N GLU A 45 13.12 9.56 12.77
CA GLU A 45 14.31 9.41 11.91
C GLU A 45 14.22 10.38 10.72
N MET A 46 13.09 10.39 9.99
CA MET A 46 12.88 11.33 8.87
C MET A 46 12.96 12.80 9.28
N ALA A 47 12.42 13.19 10.44
CA ALA A 47 12.50 14.56 10.94
C ALA A 47 13.95 15.03 11.15
N VAL A 48 14.83 14.13 11.60
CA VAL A 48 16.27 14.43 11.74
C VAL A 48 16.92 14.63 10.37
N TYR A 49 16.67 13.72 9.43
CA TYR A 49 17.29 13.78 8.10
C TYR A 49 16.83 15.00 7.29
N ILE A 50 15.52 15.27 7.28
CA ILE A 50 14.95 16.46 6.61
C ILE A 50 15.54 17.73 7.21
N LYS A 51 15.60 17.84 8.54
CA LYS A 51 16.17 19.02 9.20
C LYS A 51 17.64 19.21 8.83
N ALA A 52 18.43 18.14 8.77
CA ALA A 52 19.83 18.21 8.39
C ALA A 52 20.02 18.64 6.93
N ALA A 53 19.23 18.10 6.00
CA ALA A 53 19.25 18.49 4.59
C ALA A 53 18.92 19.98 4.41
N LYS A 54 17.84 20.46 5.05
CA LYS A 54 17.43 21.88 5.00
C LYS A 54 18.48 22.83 5.60
N GLN A 55 19.21 22.40 6.64
CA GLN A 55 20.27 23.21 7.23
C GLN A 55 21.50 23.34 6.33
N ARG A 56 21.74 22.35 5.46
CA ARG A 56 22.86 22.33 4.52
C ARG A 56 22.52 22.92 3.15
N ASP A 57 21.23 23.21 2.89
CA ASP A 57 20.73 23.61 1.57
C ASP A 57 21.06 22.55 0.49
N GLU A 58 20.91 21.28 0.88
CA GLU A 58 21.18 20.10 0.05
C GLU A 58 19.90 19.29 -0.16
N ALA A 59 19.85 18.53 -1.26
CA ALA A 59 18.82 17.51 -1.46
C ALA A 59 18.89 16.47 -0.34
N LEU A 60 17.74 15.88 0.01
CA LEU A 60 17.71 14.76 0.94
C LEU A 60 18.31 13.52 0.27
N ASP A 61 19.04 12.70 1.02
CA ASP A 61 19.51 11.40 0.54
C ASP A 61 18.33 10.57 0.02
N HIS A 62 18.60 9.72 -0.99
CA HIS A 62 17.56 8.85 -1.55
C HIS A 62 16.96 7.94 -0.46
N VAL A 63 15.63 7.83 -0.44
CA VAL A 63 14.85 7.11 0.58
C VAL A 63 14.20 5.86 0.00
N LEU A 64 14.39 4.71 0.64
CA LEU A 64 13.62 3.50 0.37
C LEU A 64 12.59 3.27 1.47
N LEU A 65 11.31 3.34 1.11
CA LEU A 65 10.19 2.99 1.97
C LEU A 65 9.72 1.58 1.64
N TYR A 66 9.73 0.66 2.62
CA TYR A 66 9.20 -0.67 2.41
C TYR A 66 8.26 -1.13 3.50
N GLY A 67 7.36 -2.03 3.13
CA GLY A 67 6.38 -2.62 4.04
C GLY A 67 5.08 -2.96 3.31
N PRO A 68 4.13 -3.64 3.99
CA PRO A 68 2.84 -4.00 3.44
C PRO A 68 2.09 -2.87 2.71
N PRO A 69 1.20 -3.19 1.76
CA PRO A 69 0.38 -2.18 1.10
C PRO A 69 -0.58 -1.50 2.10
N GLY A 70 -0.97 -0.27 1.79
CA GLY A 70 -1.95 0.47 2.58
C GLY A 70 -1.41 1.09 3.88
N LEU A 71 -0.11 0.97 4.18
CA LEU A 71 0.54 1.60 5.34
C LEU A 71 0.87 3.09 5.17
N GLY A 72 0.65 3.67 3.98
CA GLY A 72 0.87 5.10 3.75
C GLY A 72 2.27 5.47 3.25
N LYS A 73 2.97 4.58 2.52
CA LYS A 73 4.25 4.87 1.85
C LYS A 73 4.18 6.09 0.92
N THR A 74 3.20 6.07 0.00
CA THR A 74 2.93 7.19 -0.91
C THR A 74 2.65 8.47 -0.12
N THR A 75 1.80 8.39 0.90
CA THR A 75 1.48 9.52 1.78
C THR A 75 2.72 10.09 2.47
N LEU A 76 3.63 9.23 2.94
CA LEU A 76 4.87 9.68 3.57
C LEU A 76 5.79 10.39 2.57
N ALA A 77 5.86 9.94 1.32
CA ALA A 77 6.61 10.64 0.27
C ALA A 77 6.08 12.07 0.03
N PHE A 78 4.76 12.25 0.00
CA PHE A 78 4.12 13.59 -0.05
C PHE A 78 4.49 14.45 1.15
N VAL A 79 4.42 13.88 2.35
CA VAL A 79 4.80 14.59 3.59
C VAL A 79 6.27 15.00 3.56
N ILE A 80 7.17 14.13 3.12
CA ILE A 80 8.61 14.42 3.01
C ILE A 80 8.85 15.60 2.06
N ALA A 81 8.25 15.58 0.87
CA ALA A 81 8.38 16.67 -0.10
C ALA A 81 7.84 18.00 0.45
N ASN A 82 6.69 17.97 1.14
CA ASN A 82 6.11 19.16 1.75
C ASN A 82 6.97 19.72 2.90
N GLU A 83 7.55 18.86 3.74
CA GLU A 83 8.48 19.27 4.79
C GLU A 83 9.77 19.87 4.22
N LEU A 84 10.27 19.35 3.10
CA LEU A 84 11.40 19.92 2.35
C LEU A 84 11.03 21.25 1.67
N GLY A 85 9.77 21.43 1.30
CA GLY A 85 9.28 22.61 0.59
C GLY A 85 9.56 22.57 -0.91
N VAL A 86 9.58 21.36 -1.50
CA VAL A 86 9.96 21.09 -2.90
C VAL A 86 8.82 20.39 -3.64
N HIS A 87 8.91 20.27 -4.96
CA HIS A 87 7.90 19.57 -5.74
C HIS A 87 8.05 18.05 -5.62
N LEU A 88 6.93 17.35 -5.64
CA LEU A 88 6.87 15.89 -5.74
C LEU A 88 6.40 15.50 -7.13
N LYS A 89 7.22 14.73 -7.84
CA LYS A 89 6.82 14.04 -9.06
C LYS A 89 6.64 12.55 -8.76
N SER A 90 5.45 12.02 -9.05
CA SER A 90 5.08 10.64 -8.70
C SER A 90 4.91 9.78 -9.96
N THR A 91 5.40 8.56 -9.92
CA THR A 91 5.22 7.52 -10.95
C THR A 91 5.24 6.13 -10.30
N SER A 92 5.06 5.08 -11.10
CA SER A 92 5.25 3.69 -10.66
C SER A 92 6.31 2.99 -11.51
N GLY A 93 6.96 1.97 -10.94
CA GLY A 93 7.94 1.13 -11.64
C GLY A 93 7.40 0.57 -12.96
N PRO A 94 6.19 -0.03 -12.98
CA PRO A 94 5.58 -0.53 -14.21
C PRO A 94 5.29 0.53 -15.27
N ALA A 95 5.09 1.79 -14.89
CA ALA A 95 4.82 2.88 -15.83
C ALA A 95 6.08 3.34 -16.60
N ILE A 96 7.28 2.89 -16.20
CA ILE A 96 8.54 3.23 -16.85
C ILE A 96 8.98 2.05 -17.72
N GLU A 97 8.65 2.12 -19.01
CA GLU A 97 8.88 1.01 -19.95
C GLU A 97 10.25 1.09 -20.64
N LYS A 98 10.74 2.30 -20.91
CA LYS A 98 11.99 2.56 -21.65
C LYS A 98 12.81 3.68 -21.00
N ALA A 99 14.11 3.71 -21.31
CA ALA A 99 15.05 4.67 -20.71
C ALA A 99 14.66 6.12 -20.99
N GLY A 100 14.05 6.39 -22.15
CA GLY A 100 13.54 7.71 -22.49
C GLY A 100 12.45 8.23 -21.55
N ASP A 101 11.62 7.35 -20.98
CA ASP A 101 10.55 7.75 -20.05
C ASP A 101 11.17 8.21 -18.72
N LEU A 102 12.15 7.44 -18.21
CA LEU A 102 12.90 7.82 -17.00
C LEU A 102 13.65 9.13 -17.21
N VAL A 103 14.31 9.31 -18.34
CA VAL A 103 15.05 10.55 -18.65
C VAL A 103 14.12 11.75 -18.76
N ALA A 104 12.94 11.60 -19.37
CA ALA A 104 11.94 12.66 -19.42
C ALA A 104 11.43 13.03 -18.02
N LEU A 105 11.28 12.07 -17.11
CA LEU A 105 10.92 12.34 -15.72
C LEU A 105 12.02 13.10 -14.98
N LEU A 106 13.27 12.62 -15.07
CA LEU A 106 14.43 13.17 -14.38
C LEU A 106 14.82 14.56 -14.89
N SER A 107 14.72 14.81 -16.19
CA SER A 107 15.10 16.09 -16.80
C SER A 107 14.12 17.22 -16.50
N ASP A 108 12.93 16.91 -16.00
CA ASP A 108 11.87 17.86 -15.67
C ASP A 108 11.83 18.18 -14.16
N LEU A 109 12.79 17.65 -13.39
CA LEU A 109 12.93 17.97 -11.96
C LEU A 109 13.66 19.29 -11.78
N ASP A 110 13.27 20.05 -10.76
CA ASP A 110 14.06 21.18 -10.26
C ASP A 110 15.06 20.72 -9.17
N PRO A 111 16.12 21.50 -8.88
CA PRO A 111 17.06 21.18 -7.81
C PRO A 111 16.37 20.99 -6.45
N GLY A 112 16.60 19.82 -5.84
CA GLY A 112 16.03 19.41 -4.57
C GLY A 112 14.67 18.71 -4.66
N ASP A 113 14.06 18.63 -5.85
CA ASP A 113 12.77 17.97 -6.02
C ASP A 113 12.80 16.48 -5.66
N VAL A 114 11.62 15.97 -5.35
CA VAL A 114 11.42 14.56 -5.02
C VAL A 114 10.82 13.82 -6.21
N LEU A 115 11.51 12.78 -6.69
CA LEU A 115 10.95 11.76 -7.58
C LEU A 115 10.51 10.55 -6.76
N PHE A 116 9.21 10.29 -6.72
CA PHE A 116 8.64 9.10 -6.08
C PHE A 116 8.31 8.02 -7.11
N ILE A 117 8.84 6.81 -6.90
CA ILE A 117 8.56 5.62 -7.71
C ILE A 117 7.93 4.56 -6.82
N ASP A 118 6.61 4.36 -6.95
CA ASP A 118 5.94 3.23 -6.31
C ASP A 118 6.25 1.93 -7.03
N GLU A 119 6.20 0.80 -6.32
CA GLU A 119 6.59 -0.51 -6.85
C GLU A 119 7.95 -0.49 -7.59
N ILE A 120 8.94 0.19 -7.03
CA ILE A 120 10.25 0.40 -7.68
C ILE A 120 10.95 -0.92 -8.06
N HIS A 121 10.64 -2.00 -7.35
CA HIS A 121 11.14 -3.35 -7.64
C HIS A 121 10.65 -3.94 -8.97
N ARG A 122 9.66 -3.32 -9.61
CA ARG A 122 9.13 -3.72 -10.93
C ARG A 122 9.77 -2.97 -12.08
N LEU A 123 10.74 -2.08 -11.82
CA LEU A 123 11.51 -1.44 -12.88
C LEU A 123 12.18 -2.52 -13.75
N PRO A 124 12.12 -2.39 -15.09
CA PRO A 124 12.88 -3.27 -15.94
C PRO A 124 14.38 -3.08 -15.68
N LYS A 125 15.13 -4.18 -15.63
CA LYS A 125 16.56 -4.15 -15.29
C LYS A 125 17.41 -3.14 -16.10
N PRO A 126 17.20 -2.97 -17.43
CA PRO A 126 17.92 -1.93 -18.17
C PRO A 126 17.66 -0.50 -17.68
N ILE A 127 16.44 -0.24 -17.16
CA ILE A 127 16.06 1.07 -16.62
C ILE A 127 16.65 1.25 -15.22
N GLU A 128 16.65 0.18 -14.43
CA GLU A 128 17.32 0.16 -13.13
C GLU A 128 18.80 0.52 -13.25
N GLU A 129 19.50 -0.01 -14.27
CA GLU A 129 20.91 0.31 -14.55
C GLU A 129 21.13 1.78 -14.91
N VAL A 130 20.21 2.38 -15.65
CA VAL A 130 20.22 3.82 -15.96
C VAL A 130 20.07 4.67 -14.69
N LEU A 131 19.25 4.21 -13.75
CA LEU A 131 18.98 4.92 -12.50
C LEU A 131 20.22 4.98 -11.58
N TYR A 132 21.17 4.05 -11.70
CA TYR A 132 22.39 4.05 -10.89
C TYR A 132 23.20 5.34 -11.04
N SER A 133 23.48 5.73 -12.28
CA SER A 133 24.23 6.96 -12.57
C SER A 133 23.45 8.22 -12.20
N ALA A 134 22.12 8.18 -12.34
CA ALA A 134 21.28 9.30 -11.93
C ALA A 134 21.33 9.54 -10.41
N MET A 135 21.36 8.46 -9.61
CA MET A 135 21.42 8.55 -8.14
C MET A 135 22.82 8.89 -7.62
N GLU A 136 23.89 8.39 -8.23
CA GLU A 136 25.25 8.57 -7.70
C GLU A 136 25.88 9.89 -8.14
N ASP A 137 25.72 10.22 -9.42
CA ASP A 137 26.51 11.28 -10.06
C ASP A 137 25.63 12.35 -10.74
N TYR A 138 24.30 12.25 -10.60
CA TYR A 138 23.31 13.15 -11.20
C TYR A 138 23.49 13.33 -12.71
N TYR A 139 23.67 12.22 -13.44
CA TYR A 139 23.63 12.22 -14.90
C TYR A 139 23.04 10.93 -15.44
N VAL A 140 22.62 10.96 -16.70
CA VAL A 140 22.22 9.77 -17.44
C VAL A 140 22.90 9.74 -18.81
N ASP A 141 23.44 8.58 -19.17
CA ASP A 141 23.90 8.31 -20.53
C ASP A 141 22.80 7.62 -21.34
N ILE A 142 22.36 8.26 -22.43
CA ILE A 142 21.39 7.68 -23.37
C ILE A 142 22.01 7.49 -24.74
N VAL A 143 21.64 6.41 -25.42
CA VAL A 143 21.97 6.19 -26.82
C VAL A 143 20.86 6.76 -27.68
N ILE A 144 21.19 7.75 -28.52
CA ILE A 144 20.25 8.36 -29.48
C ILE A 144 20.64 7.92 -30.90
N GLY A 145 19.64 7.55 -31.71
CA GLY A 145 19.79 7.14 -33.11
C GLY A 145 19.30 5.72 -33.39
N GLU A 146 19.15 5.37 -34.67
CA GLU A 146 18.77 4.03 -35.14
C GLU A 146 19.84 3.46 -36.08
N GLY A 147 20.19 2.18 -35.92
CA GLY A 147 21.15 1.49 -36.79
C GLY A 147 22.61 1.91 -36.57
N GLU A 148 23.32 2.23 -37.65
CA GLU A 148 24.77 2.57 -37.62
C GLU A 148 25.07 4.00 -37.14
N THR A 149 24.05 4.82 -36.86
CA THR A 149 24.20 6.22 -36.44
C THR A 149 23.85 6.45 -34.97
N THR A 150 24.06 5.43 -34.12
CA THR A 150 23.89 5.55 -32.67
C THR A 150 25.04 6.33 -32.05
N HIS A 151 24.73 7.31 -31.20
CA HIS A 151 25.72 8.05 -30.42
C HIS A 151 25.22 8.23 -28.99
N ALA A 152 26.15 8.11 -28.03
CA ALA A 152 25.85 8.33 -26.62
C ALA A 152 25.76 9.83 -26.33
N VAL A 153 24.72 10.23 -25.62
CA VAL A 153 24.47 11.58 -25.14
C VAL A 153 24.47 11.55 -23.63
N HIS A 154 25.31 12.39 -23.03
CA HIS A 154 25.42 12.58 -21.60
C HIS A 154 24.48 13.71 -21.16
N VAL A 155 23.48 13.37 -20.37
CA VAL A 155 22.45 14.31 -19.90
C VAL A 155 22.70 14.61 -18.42
N PRO A 156 23.16 15.83 -18.07
CA PRO A 156 23.30 16.22 -16.67
C PRO A 156 21.91 16.43 -16.04
N LEU A 157 21.79 16.07 -14.77
CA LEU A 157 20.58 16.22 -13.97
C LEU A 157 20.84 17.17 -12.79
N PRO A 158 19.80 17.86 -12.30
CA PRO A 158 19.91 18.57 -11.04
C PRO A 158 20.00 17.57 -9.87
N PRO A 159 20.61 17.94 -8.73
CA PRO A 159 20.50 17.16 -7.51
C PRO A 159 19.03 16.97 -7.12
N PHE A 160 18.61 15.75 -6.86
CA PHE A 160 17.23 15.41 -6.53
C PHE A 160 17.18 14.29 -5.48
N THR A 161 16.03 14.14 -4.84
CA THR A 161 15.78 13.02 -3.92
C THR A 161 14.91 11.98 -4.62
N LEU A 162 15.35 10.73 -4.61
CA LEU A 162 14.57 9.59 -5.08
C LEU A 162 13.91 8.94 -3.88
N ILE A 163 12.58 8.77 -3.91
CA ILE A 163 11.86 7.95 -2.93
C ILE A 163 11.32 6.72 -3.64
N GLY A 164 11.92 5.55 -3.36
CA GLY A 164 11.42 4.27 -3.84
C GLY A 164 10.46 3.65 -2.84
N ALA A 165 9.32 3.12 -3.29
CA ALA A 165 8.42 2.33 -2.46
C ALA A 165 8.33 0.86 -2.93
N THR A 166 8.32 -0.07 -1.98
CA THR A 166 8.16 -1.50 -2.28
C THR A 166 7.44 -2.24 -1.14
N THR A 167 7.01 -3.48 -1.38
CA THR A 167 6.47 -4.35 -0.32
C THR A 167 7.59 -4.95 0.53
N LEU A 168 8.65 -5.44 -0.12
CA LEU A 168 9.81 -6.04 0.53
C LEU A 168 11.11 -5.44 -0.02
N ALA A 169 12.00 -5.01 0.86
CA ALA A 169 13.31 -4.49 0.47
C ALA A 169 14.17 -5.52 -0.28
N GLY A 170 13.94 -6.82 -0.04
CA GLY A 170 14.63 -7.92 -0.71
C GLY A 170 14.26 -8.11 -2.18
N GLN A 171 13.19 -7.47 -2.68
CA GLN A 171 12.81 -7.52 -4.09
C GLN A 171 13.68 -6.62 -4.98
N LEU A 172 14.37 -5.64 -4.40
CA LEU A 172 15.30 -4.78 -5.13
C LEU A 172 16.62 -5.52 -5.36
N SER A 173 17.30 -5.21 -6.47
CA SER A 173 18.69 -5.63 -6.65
C SER A 173 19.57 -5.03 -5.55
N ALA A 174 20.64 -5.72 -5.18
CA ALA A 174 21.61 -5.17 -4.22
C ALA A 174 22.20 -3.83 -4.70
N PRO A 175 22.62 -3.67 -5.98
CA PRO A 175 23.10 -2.39 -6.49
C PRO A 175 22.13 -1.22 -6.31
N LEU A 176 20.84 -1.41 -6.61
CA LEU A 176 19.85 -0.36 -6.41
C LEU A 176 19.63 -0.06 -4.93
N ARG A 177 19.49 -1.11 -4.12
CA ARG A 177 19.24 -0.97 -2.68
C ARG A 177 20.35 -0.21 -1.96
N ASP A 178 21.60 -0.49 -2.31
CA ASP A 178 22.78 0.09 -1.65
C ASP A 178 22.95 1.60 -1.95
N ARG A 179 22.22 2.14 -2.95
CA ARG A 179 22.20 3.57 -3.30
C ARG A 179 21.18 4.39 -2.51
N PHE A 180 20.31 3.73 -1.74
CA PHE A 180 19.42 4.42 -0.83
C PHE A 180 20.16 4.73 0.48
N GLY A 181 20.45 6.01 0.71
CA GLY A 181 21.09 6.47 1.96
C GLY A 181 20.18 6.34 3.19
N ILE A 182 18.86 6.33 2.97
CA ILE A 182 17.86 6.16 4.02
C ILE A 182 16.97 4.97 3.66
N VAL A 183 16.82 4.01 4.58
CA VAL A 183 15.99 2.81 4.37
C VAL A 183 15.06 2.62 5.56
N GLU A 184 13.75 2.77 5.32
CA GLU A 184 12.74 2.74 6.37
C GLU A 184 11.71 1.62 6.19
N HIS A 185 11.54 0.87 7.28
CA HIS A 185 10.52 -0.17 7.37
C HIS A 185 9.24 0.38 8.02
N MET A 186 8.15 0.38 7.25
CA MET A 186 6.82 0.69 7.73
C MET A 186 6.15 -0.56 8.30
N GLN A 187 5.69 -0.45 9.54
CA GLN A 187 5.05 -1.55 10.25
C GLN A 187 3.53 -1.41 10.24
N TYR A 188 2.80 -2.49 10.52
CA TYR A 188 1.37 -2.38 10.78
C TYR A 188 1.11 -1.46 11.96
N TYR A 189 0.02 -0.70 11.85
CA TYR A 189 -0.43 0.21 12.88
C TYR A 189 -1.06 -0.55 14.04
N THR A 190 -0.86 -0.02 15.24
CA THR A 190 -1.58 -0.46 16.42
C THR A 190 -3.06 -0.05 16.35
N ILE A 191 -3.90 -0.73 17.13
CA ILE A 191 -5.33 -0.40 17.23
C ILE A 191 -5.53 1.05 17.66
N ASP A 192 -4.76 1.51 18.65
CA ASP A 192 -4.86 2.88 19.18
C ASP A 192 -4.48 3.92 18.12
N GLU A 193 -3.43 3.68 17.32
CA GLU A 193 -3.06 4.57 16.21
C GLU A 193 -4.14 4.58 15.11
N LEU A 194 -4.75 3.43 14.81
CA LEU A 194 -5.84 3.35 13.83
C LEU A 194 -7.12 4.04 14.31
N GLU A 195 -7.44 3.94 15.60
CA GLU A 195 -8.57 4.66 16.20
C GLU A 195 -8.40 6.17 16.03
N GLN A 196 -7.20 6.71 16.30
CA GLN A 196 -6.88 8.12 16.07
C GLN A 196 -7.01 8.51 14.60
N ILE A 197 -6.54 7.65 13.69
CA ILE A 197 -6.69 7.86 12.24
C ILE A 197 -8.17 7.94 11.87
N ILE A 198 -9.00 7.02 12.36
CA ILE A 198 -10.43 6.97 12.07
C ILE A 198 -11.15 8.22 12.61
N GLN A 199 -10.84 8.63 13.85
CA GLN A 199 -11.40 9.83 14.45
C GLN A 199 -11.05 11.07 13.62
N ARG A 200 -9.78 11.24 13.24
CA ARG A 200 -9.37 12.34 12.36
C ARG A 200 -10.07 12.27 11.00
N SER A 201 -10.13 11.10 10.37
CA SER A 201 -10.79 10.93 9.08
C SER A 201 -12.28 11.25 9.14
N SER A 202 -12.95 10.99 10.28
CA SER A 202 -14.35 11.37 10.45
C SER A 202 -14.55 12.89 10.46
N GLU A 203 -13.61 13.67 11.02
CA GLU A 203 -13.65 15.13 10.98
C GLU A 203 -13.53 15.65 9.54
N VAL A 204 -12.63 15.06 8.74
CA VAL A 204 -12.47 15.37 7.31
C VAL A 204 -13.73 15.04 6.51
N PHE A 205 -14.41 13.95 6.87
CA PHE A 205 -15.69 13.58 6.28
C PHE A 205 -16.90 14.34 6.85
N HIS A 206 -16.68 15.29 7.75
CA HIS A 206 -17.73 16.05 8.43
C HIS A 206 -18.78 15.17 9.09
N THR A 207 -18.36 14.03 9.65
CA THR A 207 -19.22 13.09 10.36
C THR A 207 -18.68 12.87 11.78
N SER A 208 -19.58 12.77 12.76
CA SER A 208 -19.18 12.44 14.14
C SER A 208 -19.17 10.92 14.30
N ILE A 209 -18.21 10.37 15.04
CA ILE A 209 -18.13 8.94 15.35
C ILE A 209 -17.96 8.74 16.86
N ALA A 210 -18.68 7.77 17.42
CA ALA A 210 -18.51 7.40 18.81
C ALA A 210 -17.15 6.68 19.02
N PRO A 211 -16.43 6.88 20.15
CA PRO A 211 -15.14 6.24 20.40
C PRO A 211 -15.19 4.72 20.26
N GLU A 212 -16.22 4.08 20.79
CA GLU A 212 -16.44 2.63 20.68
C GLU A 212 -16.64 2.16 19.23
N ALA A 213 -17.24 2.99 18.37
CA ALA A 213 -17.41 2.70 16.95
C ALA A 213 -16.07 2.84 16.19
N ALA A 214 -15.26 3.85 16.54
CA ALA A 214 -13.93 4.04 15.97
C ALA A 214 -12.99 2.87 16.37
N LEU A 215 -13.04 2.45 17.63
CA LEU A 215 -12.30 1.29 18.12
C LEU A 215 -12.70 0.00 17.40
N GLU A 216 -14.00 -0.21 17.17
CA GLU A 216 -14.50 -1.39 16.46
C GLU A 216 -14.02 -1.42 15.00
N LEU A 217 -14.03 -0.28 14.32
CA LEU A 217 -13.44 -0.14 13.00
C LEU A 217 -11.93 -0.42 13.02
N ALA A 218 -11.19 0.16 13.98
CA ALA A 218 -9.74 -0.01 14.11
C ALA A 218 -9.35 -1.48 14.25
N ARG A 219 -10.06 -2.25 15.08
CA ARG A 219 -9.84 -3.69 15.28
C ARG A 219 -9.98 -4.49 13.99
N ARG A 220 -10.92 -4.12 13.12
CA ARG A 220 -11.20 -4.82 11.86
C ARG A 220 -10.45 -4.24 10.65
N SER A 221 -9.52 -3.32 10.88
CA SER A 221 -8.79 -2.61 9.83
C SER A 221 -7.47 -3.28 9.42
N ARG A 222 -7.20 -4.48 9.92
CA ARG A 222 -6.02 -5.28 9.56
C ARG A 222 -4.68 -4.56 9.76
N GLY A 223 -4.61 -3.65 10.74
CA GLY A 223 -3.41 -2.84 10.98
C GLY A 223 -3.11 -1.78 9.90
N THR A 224 -4.05 -1.49 8.98
CA THR A 224 -3.82 -0.60 7.83
C THR A 224 -4.74 0.62 7.81
N PRO A 225 -4.19 1.85 7.64
CA PRO A 225 -4.99 3.06 7.47
C PRO A 225 -5.91 3.02 6.24
N ARG A 226 -5.46 2.39 5.14
CA ARG A 226 -6.27 2.25 3.92
C ARG A 226 -7.58 1.48 4.18
N VAL A 227 -7.50 0.34 4.86
CA VAL A 227 -8.71 -0.44 5.20
C VAL A 227 -9.56 0.33 6.21
N ALA A 228 -8.95 0.97 7.20
CA ALA A 228 -9.67 1.78 8.20
C ALA A 228 -10.53 2.88 7.57
N ASN A 229 -9.93 3.70 6.69
CA ASN A 229 -10.65 4.78 6.01
C ASN A 229 -11.72 4.25 5.05
N ARG A 230 -11.46 3.13 4.37
CA ARG A 230 -12.45 2.47 3.50
C ARG A 230 -13.66 1.98 4.31
N LEU A 231 -13.43 1.33 5.46
CA LEU A 231 -14.51 0.86 6.32
C LEU A 231 -15.30 2.04 6.90
N LEU A 232 -14.62 3.08 7.38
CA LEU A 232 -15.27 4.30 7.87
C LEU A 232 -16.20 4.91 6.82
N ARG A 233 -15.73 5.03 5.56
CA ARG A 233 -16.54 5.55 4.46
C ARG A 233 -17.81 4.73 4.27
N ARG A 234 -17.71 3.40 4.23
CA ARG A 234 -18.88 2.53 4.09
C ARG A 234 -19.82 2.63 5.28
N VAL A 235 -19.31 2.60 6.50
CA VAL A 235 -20.13 2.73 7.72
C VAL A 235 -20.85 4.08 7.76
N ARG A 236 -20.20 5.16 7.31
CA ARG A 236 -20.83 6.47 7.16
C ARG A 236 -22.04 6.40 6.21
N ASP A 237 -21.93 5.72 5.08
CA ASP A 237 -23.06 5.56 4.13
C ASP A 237 -24.28 4.92 4.83
N PHE A 238 -24.07 3.92 5.70
CA PHE A 238 -25.15 3.32 6.50
C PHE A 238 -25.73 4.29 7.54
N ALA A 239 -24.87 5.05 8.22
CA ALA A 239 -25.29 6.02 9.23
C ALA A 239 -26.12 7.16 8.63
N GLU A 240 -25.72 7.66 7.45
CA GLU A 240 -26.46 8.70 6.71
C GLU A 240 -27.86 8.22 6.31
N VAL A 241 -27.97 7.00 5.78
CA VAL A 241 -29.27 6.41 5.42
C VAL A 241 -30.17 6.19 6.65
N LYS A 242 -29.57 5.83 7.79
CA LYS A 242 -30.29 5.69 9.08
C LYS A 242 -30.66 7.04 9.71
N GLY A 243 -30.09 8.15 9.23
CA GLY A 243 -30.29 9.49 9.78
C GLY A 243 -29.58 9.73 11.10
N GLU A 244 -28.48 9.01 11.36
CA GLU A 244 -27.66 9.20 12.56
C GLU A 244 -26.76 10.42 12.43
N SER A 245 -26.76 11.31 13.43
CA SER A 245 -25.83 12.45 13.50
C SER A 245 -24.43 12.04 13.99
N THR A 246 -24.32 10.90 14.67
CA THR A 246 -23.07 10.34 15.16
C THR A 246 -23.09 8.84 14.90
N ILE A 247 -22.07 8.33 14.21
CA ILE A 247 -21.89 6.91 13.90
C ILE A 247 -21.78 6.15 15.22
N SER A 248 -22.81 5.34 15.51
CA SER A 248 -22.90 4.52 16.71
C SER A 248 -22.24 3.15 16.53
N LEU A 249 -21.89 2.49 17.65
CA LEU A 249 -21.39 1.11 17.61
C LEU A 249 -22.40 0.16 16.96
N GLU A 250 -23.70 0.34 17.21
CA GLU A 250 -24.76 -0.48 16.62
C GLU A 250 -24.74 -0.42 15.09
N THR A 251 -24.67 0.80 14.53
CA THR A 251 -24.60 1.00 13.08
C THR A 251 -23.30 0.45 12.51
N THR A 252 -22.17 0.66 13.18
CA THR A 252 -20.88 0.10 12.79
C THR A 252 -20.93 -1.43 12.72
N THR A 253 -21.39 -2.10 13.78
CA THR A 253 -21.51 -3.57 13.81
C THR A 253 -22.47 -4.09 12.75
N HIS A 254 -23.61 -3.40 12.54
CA HIS A 254 -24.55 -3.76 11.50
C HIS A 254 -23.92 -3.66 10.10
N ALA A 255 -23.29 -2.53 9.80
CA ALA A 255 -22.64 -2.27 8.53
C ALA A 255 -21.51 -3.26 8.24
N LEU A 256 -20.62 -3.51 9.21
CA LEU A 256 -19.53 -4.48 9.06
C LEU A 256 -20.04 -5.89 8.76
N LYS A 257 -21.16 -6.29 9.38
CA LYS A 257 -21.82 -7.56 9.09
C LYS A 257 -22.36 -7.63 7.65
N GLN A 258 -22.97 -6.55 7.15
CA GLN A 258 -23.42 -6.46 5.75
C GLN A 258 -22.26 -6.48 4.76
N LEU A 259 -21.16 -5.83 5.11
CA LEU A 259 -19.90 -5.84 4.35
C LEU A 259 -19.14 -7.17 4.47
N GLN A 260 -19.66 -8.11 5.26
CA GLN A 260 -19.08 -9.43 5.52
C GLN A 260 -17.66 -9.40 6.10
N VAL A 261 -17.36 -8.36 6.87
CA VAL A 261 -16.09 -8.20 7.59
C VAL A 261 -16.24 -8.82 8.97
N ASP A 262 -15.46 -9.87 9.24
CA ASP A 262 -15.53 -10.59 10.51
C ASP A 262 -14.78 -9.87 11.65
N ASP A 263 -14.77 -10.49 12.84
CA ASP A 263 -14.18 -9.90 14.05
C ASP A 263 -12.64 -9.77 13.99
N GLU A 264 -11.98 -10.50 13.08
CA GLU A 264 -10.54 -10.40 12.80
C GLU A 264 -10.25 -9.47 11.60
N GLY A 265 -11.28 -8.83 11.04
CA GLY A 265 -11.17 -7.93 9.89
C GLY A 265 -11.03 -8.62 8.54
N LEU A 266 -11.27 -9.94 8.46
CA LEU A 266 -11.22 -10.70 7.23
C LEU A 266 -12.46 -10.37 6.38
N ASP A 267 -12.23 -10.05 5.11
CA ASP A 267 -13.31 -9.84 4.15
C ASP A 267 -13.75 -11.14 3.46
N LEU A 268 -14.68 -11.02 2.52
CA LEU A 268 -15.20 -12.15 1.76
C LEU A 268 -14.08 -12.92 1.03
N THR A 269 -13.10 -12.23 0.45
CA THR A 269 -12.04 -12.85 -0.33
C THR A 269 -11.03 -13.55 0.58
N ASP A 270 -10.66 -12.95 1.71
CA ASP A 270 -9.85 -13.61 2.75
C ASP A 270 -10.50 -14.94 3.18
N ARG A 271 -11.79 -14.88 3.51
CA ARG A 271 -12.55 -16.05 3.98
C ARG A 271 -12.73 -17.09 2.88
N LYS A 272 -12.92 -16.65 1.63
CA LYS A 272 -12.98 -17.53 0.45
C LYS A 272 -11.66 -18.25 0.25
N LEU A 273 -10.52 -17.55 0.33
CA LEU A 273 -9.19 -18.13 0.24
C LEU A 273 -8.98 -19.20 1.31
N LEU A 274 -9.23 -18.86 2.59
CA LEU A 274 -9.10 -19.80 3.71
C LEU A 274 -10.05 -20.99 3.58
N ARG A 275 -11.31 -20.76 3.19
CA ARG A 275 -12.30 -21.82 2.99
C ARG A 275 -11.89 -22.76 1.85
N THR A 276 -11.43 -22.22 0.73
CA THR A 276 -10.91 -23.02 -0.39
C THR A 276 -9.75 -23.89 0.04
N MET A 277 -8.80 -23.36 0.83
CA MET A 277 -7.70 -24.16 1.39
C MET A 277 -8.20 -25.30 2.27
N ILE A 278 -9.15 -25.01 3.17
CA ILE A 278 -9.64 -25.97 4.16
C ILE A 278 -10.54 -27.04 3.53
N GLU A 279 -11.59 -26.63 2.83
CA GLU A 279 -12.60 -27.54 2.28
C GLU A 279 -12.15 -28.19 0.96
N GLY A 280 -11.45 -27.43 0.11
CA GLY A 280 -11.01 -27.91 -1.20
C GLY A 280 -9.72 -28.72 -1.14
N TYR A 281 -8.82 -28.41 -0.19
CA TYR A 281 -7.48 -29.00 -0.12
C TYR A 281 -7.13 -29.57 1.25
N SER A 282 -8.12 -29.80 2.12
CA SER A 282 -7.92 -30.38 3.47
C SER A 282 -6.90 -29.61 4.32
N GLY A 283 -6.84 -28.29 4.15
CA GLY A 283 -5.88 -27.42 4.84
C GLY A 283 -4.56 -27.21 4.08
N GLY A 284 -4.35 -27.87 2.94
CA GLY A 284 -3.15 -27.75 2.11
C GLY A 284 -2.16 -28.92 2.30
N PRO A 285 -0.93 -28.82 1.76
CA PRO A 285 -0.36 -27.67 1.04
C PRO A 285 -0.97 -27.48 -0.35
N VAL A 286 -1.20 -26.22 -0.73
CA VAL A 286 -1.74 -25.84 -2.05
C VAL A 286 -0.93 -24.70 -2.68
N GLY A 287 -0.70 -24.79 -3.99
CA GLY A 287 0.03 -23.77 -4.75
C GLY A 287 -0.83 -22.53 -5.01
N ILE A 288 -0.22 -21.34 -5.02
CA ILE A 288 -0.98 -20.10 -5.19
C ILE A 288 -1.70 -19.98 -6.53
N ARG A 289 -1.11 -20.46 -7.62
CA ARG A 289 -1.79 -20.48 -8.92
C ARG A 289 -3.10 -21.27 -8.88
N THR A 290 -3.11 -22.35 -8.10
CA THR A 290 -4.32 -23.16 -7.88
C THR A 290 -5.34 -22.39 -7.04
N LEU A 291 -4.90 -21.72 -5.97
CA LEU A 291 -5.78 -20.88 -5.16
C LEU A 291 -6.40 -19.73 -5.98
N ALA A 292 -5.56 -18.96 -6.67
CA ALA A 292 -5.93 -17.89 -7.61
C ALA A 292 -7.04 -18.34 -8.57
N ALA A 293 -6.81 -19.46 -9.28
CA ALA A 293 -7.79 -19.99 -10.23
C ALA A 293 -9.12 -20.42 -9.59
N ASN A 294 -9.11 -20.92 -8.34
CA ASN A 294 -10.34 -21.34 -7.65
C ASN A 294 -11.15 -20.17 -7.12
N ILE A 295 -10.48 -19.11 -6.66
CA ILE A 295 -11.17 -17.95 -6.09
C ILE A 295 -11.47 -16.87 -7.14
N GLY A 296 -10.90 -16.96 -8.34
CA GLY A 296 -11.10 -16.00 -9.43
C GLY A 296 -10.29 -14.72 -9.25
N GLU A 297 -9.11 -14.82 -8.63
CA GLU A 297 -8.22 -13.69 -8.34
C GLU A 297 -6.87 -13.91 -9.02
N ASP A 298 -6.14 -12.81 -9.27
CA ASP A 298 -4.77 -12.88 -9.75
C ASP A 298 -3.79 -13.30 -8.64
N VAL A 299 -2.73 -14.02 -9.03
CA VAL A 299 -1.68 -14.45 -8.10
C VAL A 299 -1.05 -13.24 -7.39
N GLU A 300 -0.76 -12.19 -8.15
CA GLU A 300 -0.15 -10.96 -7.62
C GLU A 300 -1.05 -10.29 -6.58
N THR A 301 -2.36 -10.25 -6.81
CA THR A 301 -3.34 -9.72 -5.86
C THR A 301 -3.33 -10.51 -4.55
N ILE A 302 -3.27 -11.85 -4.62
CA ILE A 302 -3.18 -12.69 -3.42
C ILE A 302 -1.88 -12.42 -2.66
N GLU A 303 -0.73 -12.44 -3.33
CA GLU A 303 0.58 -12.26 -2.67
C GLU A 303 0.77 -10.87 -2.09
N SER A 304 0.27 -9.84 -2.76
CA SER A 304 0.46 -8.45 -2.34
C SER A 304 -0.57 -7.99 -1.32
N LEU A 305 -1.85 -8.34 -1.47
CA LEU A 305 -2.94 -7.75 -0.67
C LEU A 305 -3.40 -8.64 0.48
N TYR A 306 -3.58 -9.94 0.25
CA TYR A 306 -4.26 -10.83 1.20
C TYR A 306 -3.28 -11.65 2.04
N GLU A 307 -2.30 -12.30 1.39
CA GLU A 307 -1.33 -13.19 2.03
C GLU A 307 -0.54 -12.54 3.19
N PRO A 308 -0.08 -11.26 3.10
CA PRO A 308 0.72 -10.65 4.15
C PRO A 308 0.01 -10.60 5.51
N TYR A 309 -1.27 -10.22 5.52
CA TYR A 309 -2.05 -10.16 6.74
C TYR A 309 -2.31 -11.56 7.31
N LEU A 310 -2.70 -12.50 6.44
CA LEU A 310 -3.01 -13.88 6.83
C LEU A 310 -1.78 -14.62 7.39
N LEU A 311 -0.59 -14.39 6.83
CA LEU A 311 0.66 -14.93 7.34
C LEU A 311 1.02 -14.32 8.69
N GLN A 312 1.01 -12.99 8.78
CA GLN A 312 1.42 -12.30 10.00
C GLN A 312 0.50 -12.62 11.19
N HIS A 313 -0.79 -12.79 10.95
CA HIS A 313 -1.77 -13.12 11.99
C HIS A 313 -1.95 -14.63 12.19
N GLY A 314 -1.12 -15.44 11.51
CA GLY A 314 -1.01 -16.88 11.72
C GLY A 314 -2.22 -17.68 11.22
N PHE A 315 -2.99 -17.18 10.25
CA PHE A 315 -4.06 -17.94 9.59
C PHE A 315 -3.51 -18.95 8.58
N ILE A 316 -2.38 -18.64 7.96
CA ILE A 316 -1.71 -19.51 6.99
C ILE A 316 -0.21 -19.61 7.30
N LEU A 317 0.41 -20.66 6.75
CA LEU A 317 1.84 -20.89 6.76
C LEU A 317 2.33 -21.14 5.33
N LEU A 318 3.52 -20.64 5.00
CA LEU A 318 4.22 -20.96 3.77
C LEU A 318 5.12 -22.17 3.98
N THR A 319 4.98 -23.17 3.11
CA THR A 319 5.87 -24.33 3.04
C THR A 319 6.50 -24.43 1.65
N PRO A 320 7.59 -25.19 1.45
CA PRO A 320 8.16 -25.43 0.12
C PRO A 320 7.16 -26.06 -0.87
N ARG A 321 6.11 -26.72 -0.38
CA ARG A 321 5.08 -27.39 -1.19
C ARG A 321 3.87 -26.52 -1.48
N GLY A 322 3.74 -25.36 -0.83
CA GLY A 322 2.57 -24.48 -0.94
C GLY A 322 2.10 -23.89 0.39
N ARG A 323 0.96 -23.22 0.35
CA ARG A 323 0.32 -22.60 1.51
C ARG A 323 -0.48 -23.63 2.30
N VAL A 324 -0.45 -23.53 3.62
CA VAL A 324 -1.17 -24.42 4.56
C VAL A 324 -2.00 -23.56 5.50
N ALA A 325 -3.27 -23.93 5.74
CA ALA A 325 -4.14 -23.27 6.71
C ALA A 325 -3.83 -23.77 8.13
N THR A 326 -3.75 -22.86 9.09
CA THR A 326 -3.50 -23.21 10.49
C THR A 326 -4.80 -23.50 11.23
N GLU A 327 -4.70 -24.08 12.43
CA GLU A 327 -5.85 -24.26 13.33
C GLU A 327 -6.63 -22.95 13.59
N LYS A 328 -5.94 -21.80 13.60
CA LYS A 328 -6.58 -20.48 13.75
C LYS A 328 -7.59 -20.21 12.62
N ALA A 329 -7.25 -20.56 11.38
CA ALA A 329 -8.16 -20.40 10.24
C ALA A 329 -9.40 -21.29 10.34
N TYR A 330 -9.24 -22.53 10.83
CA TYR A 330 -10.39 -23.43 11.09
C TYR A 330 -11.34 -22.83 12.13
N LEU A 331 -10.79 -22.40 13.28
CA LEU A 331 -11.57 -21.78 14.35
C LEU A 331 -12.30 -20.53 13.87
N GLN A 332 -11.60 -19.66 13.12
CA GLN A 332 -12.17 -18.42 12.62
C GLN A 332 -13.33 -18.65 11.65
N LEU A 333 -13.25 -19.69 10.80
CA LEU A 333 -14.32 -20.04 9.88
C LEU A 333 -15.41 -20.92 10.52
N GLY A 334 -15.26 -21.31 11.79
CA GLY A 334 -16.16 -22.24 12.47
C GLY A 334 -16.13 -23.65 11.86
N LEU A 335 -14.98 -24.07 11.32
CA LEU A 335 -14.79 -25.36 10.66
C LEU A 335 -14.11 -26.37 11.60
N PRO A 336 -14.38 -27.68 11.46
CA PRO A 336 -13.79 -28.70 12.32
C PRO A 336 -12.28 -28.80 12.08
N ILE A 337 -11.50 -28.74 13.15
CA ILE A 337 -10.05 -28.96 13.11
C ILE A 337 -9.81 -30.45 12.82
N PRO A 338 -8.99 -30.82 11.81
CA PRO A 338 -8.63 -32.20 11.57
C PRO A 338 -7.88 -32.76 12.79
N HIS A 339 -8.34 -33.89 13.31
CA HIS A 339 -7.67 -34.58 14.42
C HIS A 339 -6.23 -34.95 14.00
N GLN A 340 -5.24 -34.54 14.81
CA GLN A 340 -3.87 -35.04 14.67
C GLN A 340 -3.86 -36.46 15.27
N ASP A 341 -3.80 -37.48 14.42
CA ASP A 341 -3.48 -38.86 14.80
C ASP A 341 -1.95 -39.05 14.97
#